data_AF-A0A544SY63-F1
#
_entry.id   AF-A0A544SY63-F1
#
_cell.length_a   1.000
_cell.length_b   1.000
_cell.length_c   1.000
_cell.angle_alpha   90.00
_cell.angle_beta   90.00
_cell.angle_gamma   90.00
#
_symmetry.space_group_name_H-M   'P 1'
#
loop_
_entity.id
_entity.type
_entity.pdbx_description
1 polymer ?
#
loop_
_entity_poly.entity_id
_entity_poly.type
_entity_poly.pdbx_seq_one_letter_code
_entity_poly.pdbx_strand_id
1 'polypeptide(L)'
;MIKLFRLFTLLLLISVICFYSMTNVFAEGEDDNAENDIGISLSPKDNLFDISNMKPGDWAPRTITVQNSGNTDFVYRMQLQNSGEKKLFNELLVEIKAGDEELYQGKLAELESLQERELTSGTEENLDITIRFPEHLGNEFQGLESAFVFSFAAEGNDSTVVQAMTTGQVASVGPPSVGTSIPTTSTNIFNWILFGTLLASGVIVLMVIRRYRRMKMAP
;
A
#
# COMPACT_ATOMS: atom_id res chain seq x y z
N MET A 1 -51.08 13.35 22.33
CA MET A 1 -50.05 12.29 22.50
C MET A 1 -49.79 11.46 21.24
N ILE A 2 -50.81 11.05 20.48
CA ILE A 2 -50.66 10.24 19.24
C ILE A 2 -49.78 10.89 18.15
N LYS A 3 -49.85 12.22 17.95
CA LYS A 3 -49.01 12.93 16.96
C LYS A 3 -47.52 12.94 17.34
N LEU A 4 -47.23 13.05 18.65
CA LEU A 4 -45.85 13.05 19.16
C LEU A 4 -45.26 11.64 19.14
N PHE A 5 -46.09 10.61 19.37
CA PHE A 5 -45.69 9.22 19.25
C PHE A 5 -45.33 8.85 17.81
N ARG A 6 -46.14 9.30 16.82
CA ARG A 6 -45.88 9.11 15.38
C ARG A 6 -44.60 9.82 14.90
N LEU A 7 -44.34 11.04 15.39
CA LEU A 7 -43.11 11.76 15.07
C LEU A 7 -41.87 11.05 15.64
N PHE A 8 -41.99 10.50 16.85
CA PHE A 8 -40.90 9.75 17.49
C PHE A 8 -40.63 8.41 16.78
N THR A 9 -41.67 7.72 16.30
CA THR A 9 -41.48 6.49 15.50
C THR A 9 -40.83 6.80 14.16
N LEU A 10 -41.20 7.90 13.49
CA LEU A 10 -40.60 8.33 12.23
C LEU A 10 -39.10 8.67 12.39
N LEU A 11 -38.74 9.36 13.48
CA LEU A 11 -37.36 9.78 13.75
C LEU A 11 -36.47 8.58 14.12
N LEU A 12 -37.04 7.57 14.79
CA LEU A 12 -36.35 6.30 15.09
C LEU A 12 -36.11 5.48 13.81
N LEU A 13 -37.04 5.50 12.87
CA LEU A 13 -36.93 4.80 11.59
C LEU A 13 -35.86 5.44 10.68
N ILE A 14 -35.79 6.78 10.64
CA ILE A 14 -34.74 7.53 9.94
C ILE A 14 -33.36 7.28 10.57
N SER A 15 -33.27 7.25 11.90
CA SER A 15 -32.02 6.95 12.60
C SER A 15 -31.51 5.55 12.27
N VAL A 16 -32.38 4.55 12.20
CA VAL A 16 -32.00 3.18 11.81
C VAL A 16 -31.48 3.15 10.36
N ILE A 17 -32.10 3.88 9.43
CA ILE A 17 -31.63 3.99 8.03
C ILE A 17 -30.26 4.66 7.95
N CYS A 18 -29.96 5.66 8.79
CA CYS A 18 -28.63 6.28 8.84
C CYS A 18 -27.54 5.40 9.49
N PHE A 19 -27.92 4.42 10.33
CA PHE A 19 -26.99 3.45 10.93
C PHE A 19 -26.81 2.18 10.09
N TYR A 20 -27.70 1.92 9.12
CA TYR A 20 -27.39 1.06 7.98
C TYR A 20 -26.36 1.79 7.12
N SER A 21 -25.13 1.79 7.63
CA SER A 21 -23.95 2.13 6.90
C SER A 21 -23.98 1.24 5.67
N MET A 22 -24.14 1.83 4.49
CA MET A 22 -23.80 1.18 3.24
C MET A 22 -22.28 0.97 3.26
N THR A 23 -21.79 0.04 4.08
CA THR A 23 -20.44 -0.50 3.99
C THR A 23 -20.47 -1.57 2.91
N ASN A 24 -20.69 -1.13 1.69
CA ASN A 24 -20.19 -1.80 0.51
C ASN A 24 -19.46 -0.72 -0.27
N VAL A 25 -18.27 -0.36 0.21
CA VAL A 25 -17.22 0.03 -0.74
C VAL A 25 -16.82 -1.30 -1.35
N PHE A 26 -17.46 -1.67 -2.45
CA PHE A 26 -16.73 -2.44 -3.44
C PHE A 26 -15.63 -1.48 -3.87
N ALA A 27 -14.41 -1.70 -3.37
CA ALA A 27 -13.30 -1.47 -4.26
C ALA A 27 -13.63 -2.38 -5.43
N GLU A 28 -14.02 -1.77 -6.54
CA GLU A 28 -14.01 -2.43 -7.84
C GLU A 28 -12.55 -2.85 -8.04
N GLY A 29 -12.20 -4.02 -7.47
CA GLY A 29 -11.31 -4.91 -8.16
C GLY A 29 -12.04 -5.17 -9.45
N GLU A 30 -11.58 -4.48 -10.48
CA GLU A 30 -11.96 -4.64 -11.88
C GLU A 30 -12.37 -6.10 -12.10
N ASP A 31 -13.68 -6.34 -12.13
CA ASP A 31 -14.23 -7.59 -12.59
C ASP A 31 -14.32 -7.40 -14.10
N ASP A 32 -13.18 -7.70 -14.73
CA ASP A 32 -12.84 -7.63 -16.15
C ASP A 32 -13.85 -8.41 -17.02
N ASN A 33 -15.06 -7.84 -17.17
CA ASN A 33 -15.88 -8.06 -18.35
C ASN A 33 -15.84 -6.84 -19.29
N ALA A 34 -14.96 -5.88 -19.02
CA ALA A 34 -14.24 -5.25 -20.12
C ALA A 34 -13.23 -6.29 -20.58
N GLU A 35 -13.21 -6.63 -21.87
CA GLU A 35 -11.99 -7.19 -22.47
C GLU A 35 -10.90 -6.13 -22.23
N ASN A 36 -10.19 -6.22 -21.11
CA ASN A 36 -9.01 -5.42 -20.88
C ASN A 36 -7.95 -6.02 -21.80
N ASP A 37 -7.85 -5.44 -23.00
CA ASP A 37 -6.91 -5.87 -24.02
C ASP A 37 -5.48 -5.91 -23.45
N ILE A 38 -5.15 -5.00 -22.52
CA ILE A 38 -3.86 -4.95 -21.84
C ILE A 38 -4.09 -5.19 -20.34
N GLY A 39 -3.45 -6.22 -19.81
CA GLY A 39 -3.46 -6.55 -18.38
C GLY A 39 -2.06 -6.93 -17.92
N ILE A 40 -1.47 -6.16 -17.01
CA ILE A 40 -0.18 -6.46 -16.39
C ILE A 40 -0.37 -6.81 -14.91
N SER A 41 0.17 -7.95 -14.50
CA SER A 41 0.14 -8.41 -13.11
C SER A 41 1.56 -8.68 -12.61
N LEU A 42 1.76 -8.46 -11.30
CA LEU A 42 3.04 -8.66 -10.63
C LEU A 42 2.90 -9.67 -9.49
N SER A 43 3.88 -10.55 -9.37
CA SER A 43 4.01 -11.48 -8.25
C SER A 43 5.44 -11.46 -7.71
N PRO A 44 5.68 -11.08 -6.44
CA PRO A 44 4.70 -10.63 -5.43
C PRO A 44 4.14 -9.22 -5.74
N LYS A 45 2.87 -8.98 -5.37
CA LYS A 45 2.15 -7.73 -5.69
C LYS A 45 2.53 -6.53 -4.81
N ASP A 46 2.69 -6.74 -3.50
CA ASP A 46 2.77 -5.63 -2.55
C ASP A 46 4.21 -5.16 -2.28
N ASN A 47 5.00 -6.03 -1.64
CA ASN A 47 6.36 -5.70 -1.23
C ASN A 47 7.33 -6.78 -1.73
N LEU A 48 8.23 -6.36 -2.62
CA LEU A 48 9.29 -7.22 -3.15
C LEU A 48 10.47 -7.31 -2.16
N PHE A 49 10.79 -6.20 -1.48
CA PHE A 49 11.90 -6.11 -0.54
C PHE A 49 11.45 -5.57 0.82
N ASP A 50 11.48 -6.42 1.84
CA ASP A 50 11.42 -6.01 3.24
C ASP A 50 12.66 -6.56 3.94
N ILE A 51 13.72 -5.75 3.97
CA ILE A 51 15.00 -6.15 4.55
C ILE A 51 15.29 -5.27 5.74
N SER A 52 15.30 -5.88 6.91
CA SER A 52 15.83 -5.26 8.12
C SER A 52 17.23 -5.75 8.41
N ASN A 53 18.02 -4.92 9.08
CA ASN A 53 19.35 -5.29 9.59
C ASN A 53 20.35 -5.72 8.51
N MET A 54 20.29 -5.08 7.33
CA MET A 54 21.30 -5.28 6.29
C MET A 54 22.63 -4.64 6.73
N LYS A 55 23.76 -5.31 6.46
CA LYS A 55 25.11 -4.83 6.78
C LYS A 55 25.93 -4.60 5.52
N PRO A 56 26.97 -3.76 5.56
CA PRO A 56 27.99 -3.71 4.52
C PRO A 56 28.52 -5.11 4.19
N GLY A 57 28.46 -5.48 2.91
CA GLY A 57 28.82 -6.80 2.40
C GLY A 57 27.64 -7.76 2.20
N ASP A 58 26.46 -7.48 2.76
CA ASP A 58 25.27 -8.31 2.57
C ASP A 58 24.65 -8.13 1.18
N TRP A 59 23.92 -9.15 0.74
CA TRP A 59 23.10 -9.11 -0.47
C TRP A 59 21.78 -9.83 -0.26
N ALA A 60 20.77 -9.41 -1.00
CA ALA A 60 19.43 -9.98 -0.92
C ALA A 60 18.85 -10.18 -2.32
N PRO A 61 18.75 -11.43 -2.80
CA PRO A 61 18.09 -11.74 -4.06
C PRO A 61 16.57 -11.83 -3.86
N ARG A 62 15.82 -11.31 -4.82
CA ARG A 62 14.36 -11.47 -4.94
C ARG A 62 14.01 -11.66 -6.41
N THR A 63 12.95 -12.41 -6.66
CA THR A 63 12.42 -12.60 -8.02
C THR A 63 11.05 -11.95 -8.06
N ILE A 64 10.80 -11.18 -9.13
CA ILE A 64 9.47 -10.68 -9.47
C ILE A 64 9.04 -11.27 -10.81
N THR A 65 7.84 -11.84 -10.83
CA THR A 65 7.19 -12.31 -12.05
C THR A 65 6.31 -11.20 -12.59
N VAL A 66 6.59 -10.78 -13.83
CA VAL A 66 5.74 -9.89 -14.63
C VAL A 66 4.92 -10.77 -15.55
N GLN A 67 3.60 -10.68 -15.48
CA GLN A 67 2.71 -11.51 -16.28
C GLN A 67 1.78 -10.64 -17.12
N ASN A 68 1.61 -11.04 -18.38
CA ASN A 68 0.57 -10.50 -19.25
C ASN A 68 -0.73 -11.27 -19.01
N SER A 69 -1.60 -10.69 -18.18
CA SER A 69 -2.95 -11.20 -17.90
C SER A 69 -4.01 -10.67 -18.85
N GLY A 70 -3.64 -9.84 -19.83
CA GLY A 70 -4.54 -9.31 -20.86
C GLY A 70 -4.64 -10.21 -22.09
N ASN A 71 -5.46 -9.79 -23.06
CA ASN A 71 -5.73 -10.54 -24.29
C ASN A 71 -4.84 -10.16 -25.48
N THR A 72 -4.00 -9.13 -25.33
CA THR A 72 -3.12 -8.62 -26.39
C THR A 72 -1.67 -8.57 -25.91
N ASP A 73 -0.75 -8.64 -26.87
CA ASP A 73 0.68 -8.46 -26.62
C ASP A 73 0.95 -6.99 -26.27
N PHE A 74 1.86 -6.76 -25.33
CA PHE A 74 2.28 -5.40 -24.97
C PHE A 74 3.79 -5.30 -24.83
N VAL A 75 4.26 -4.06 -24.87
CA VAL A 75 5.62 -3.70 -24.45
C VAL A 75 5.52 -3.12 -23.05
N TYR A 76 6.40 -3.55 -22.16
CA TYR A 76 6.49 -2.95 -20.83
C TYR A 76 7.88 -2.38 -20.56
N ARG A 77 7.90 -1.41 -19.63
CA ARG A 77 9.11 -0.75 -19.15
C ARG A 77 9.10 -0.71 -17.63
N MET A 78 10.20 -1.17 -17.03
CA MET A 78 10.44 -1.03 -15.59
C MET A 78 11.17 0.28 -15.29
N GLN A 79 10.73 0.97 -14.24
CA GLN A 79 11.33 2.18 -13.70
C GLN A 79 11.52 2.05 -12.19
N LEU A 80 12.47 2.78 -11.64
CA LEU A 80 12.72 2.83 -10.21
C LEU A 80 12.60 4.28 -9.71
N GLN A 81 11.89 4.44 -8.61
CA GLN A 81 11.72 5.74 -7.96
C GLN A 81 12.11 5.66 -6.48
N ASN A 82 12.88 6.63 -6.01
CA ASN A 82 13.18 6.78 -4.59
C ASN A 82 11.95 7.34 -3.86
N SER A 83 11.53 6.67 -2.79
CA SER A 83 10.42 7.09 -1.92
C SER A 83 10.85 7.36 -0.47
N GLY A 84 12.15 7.23 -0.15
CA GLY A 84 12.70 7.36 1.21
C GLY A 84 13.95 8.25 1.30
N GLU A 85 14.82 7.95 2.27
CA GLU A 85 16.04 8.73 2.49
C GLU A 85 17.09 8.48 1.40
N LYS A 86 17.64 9.57 0.86
CA LYS A 86 18.61 9.51 -0.25
C LYS A 86 19.95 8.91 0.14
N LYS A 87 20.36 9.01 1.42
CA LYS A 87 21.74 8.71 1.82
C LYS A 87 22.08 7.23 1.58
N LEU A 88 21.26 6.31 2.08
CA LEU A 88 21.47 4.88 1.85
C LEU A 88 21.09 4.49 0.41
N PHE A 89 19.98 5.02 -0.11
CA PHE A 89 19.53 4.78 -1.50
C PHE A 89 20.62 5.05 -2.55
N ASN A 90 21.40 6.12 -2.39
CA ASN A 90 22.44 6.52 -3.33
C ASN A 90 23.67 5.60 -3.36
N GLU A 91 23.84 4.75 -2.35
CA GLU A 91 25.00 3.88 -2.24
C GLU A 91 24.67 2.40 -2.43
N LEU A 92 23.41 2.00 -2.27
CA LEU A 92 22.99 0.63 -2.58
C LEU A 92 23.24 0.29 -4.06
N LEU A 93 23.67 -0.94 -4.31
CA LEU A 93 23.84 -1.47 -5.66
C LEU A 93 22.67 -2.40 -5.97
N VAL A 94 22.28 -2.43 -7.24
CA VAL A 94 21.27 -3.34 -7.77
C VAL A 94 21.78 -4.03 -9.02
N GLU A 95 21.46 -5.31 -9.11
CA GLU A 95 21.71 -6.19 -10.25
C GLU A 95 20.37 -6.77 -10.67
N ILE A 96 20.02 -6.67 -11.95
CA ILE A 96 18.72 -7.10 -12.49
C ILE A 96 18.97 -8.01 -13.68
N LYS A 97 18.40 -9.22 -13.65
CA LYS A 97 18.58 -10.26 -14.67
C LYS A 97 17.25 -10.84 -15.13
N ALA A 98 17.18 -11.22 -16.40
CA ALA A 98 16.10 -12.04 -16.95
C ALA A 98 16.70 -13.37 -17.42
N GLY A 99 16.63 -14.40 -16.57
CA GLY A 99 17.37 -15.64 -16.79
C GLY A 99 18.89 -15.39 -16.82
N ASP A 100 19.54 -15.67 -17.95
CA ASP A 100 20.99 -15.45 -18.13
C ASP A 100 21.33 -14.04 -18.66
N GLU A 101 20.34 -13.23 -19.04
CA GLU A 101 20.53 -11.88 -19.55
C GLU A 101 20.67 -10.87 -18.41
N GLU A 102 21.77 -10.11 -18.38
CA GLU A 102 21.95 -8.99 -17.46
C GLU A 102 21.33 -7.72 -18.03
N LEU A 103 20.27 -7.24 -17.35
CA LEU A 103 19.52 -6.05 -17.76
C LEU A 103 20.13 -4.77 -17.20
N TYR A 104 20.69 -4.84 -15.98
CA TYR A 104 21.32 -3.71 -15.31
C TYR A 104 22.22 -4.17 -14.17
N GLN A 105 23.35 -3.48 -13.99
CA GLN A 105 24.21 -3.60 -12.82
C GLN A 105 24.79 -2.23 -12.48
N GLY A 106 24.51 -1.71 -11.28
CA GLY A 106 24.97 -0.39 -10.90
C GLY A 106 24.36 0.12 -9.60
N LYS A 107 24.44 1.43 -9.37
CA LYS A 107 23.80 2.07 -8.21
C LYS A 107 22.29 2.10 -8.38
N LEU A 108 21.58 1.92 -7.26
CA LEU A 108 20.13 2.02 -7.18
C LEU A 108 19.68 3.43 -7.62
N ALA A 109 20.42 4.47 -7.25
CA ALA A 109 20.11 5.85 -7.63
C ALA A 109 20.40 6.24 -9.09
N GLU A 110 21.11 5.40 -9.83
CA GLU A 110 21.41 5.63 -11.25
C GLU A 110 20.42 4.88 -12.17
N LEU A 111 19.60 4.00 -11.62
CA LEU A 111 18.56 3.29 -12.36
C LEU A 111 17.31 4.15 -12.47
N GLU A 112 17.14 4.82 -13.62
CA GLU A 112 15.89 5.54 -13.93
C GLU A 112 14.86 4.62 -14.58
N SER A 113 15.27 3.93 -15.65
CA SER A 113 14.42 3.00 -16.40
C SER A 113 15.24 1.94 -17.12
N LEU A 114 14.69 0.75 -17.27
CA LEU A 114 15.24 -0.29 -18.15
C LEU A 114 14.80 -0.10 -19.60
N GLN A 115 15.46 -0.87 -20.48
CA GLN A 115 15.02 -1.05 -21.86
C GLN A 115 13.63 -1.70 -21.89
N GLU A 116 12.83 -1.32 -22.87
CA GLU A 116 11.52 -1.91 -23.16
C GLU A 116 11.62 -3.40 -23.49
N ARG A 117 10.63 -4.16 -23.03
CA ARG A 117 10.54 -5.62 -23.25
C ARG A 117 9.15 -5.99 -23.72
N GLU A 118 9.07 -6.88 -24.69
CA GLU A 118 7.82 -7.42 -25.22
C GLU A 118 7.35 -8.60 -24.38
N LEU A 119 6.05 -8.66 -24.08
CA LEU A 119 5.44 -9.78 -23.38
C LEU A 119 4.15 -10.21 -24.06
N THR A 120 4.15 -11.42 -24.59
CA THR A 120 3.00 -12.03 -25.30
C THR A 120 1.85 -12.31 -24.34
N SER A 121 0.61 -12.20 -24.80
CA SER A 121 -0.59 -12.50 -24.02
C SER A 121 -0.51 -13.90 -23.38
N GLY A 122 -0.85 -13.98 -22.08
CA GLY A 122 -0.84 -15.21 -21.30
C GLY A 122 0.55 -15.73 -20.90
N THR A 123 1.63 -15.00 -21.22
CA THR A 123 2.99 -15.35 -20.83
C THR A 123 3.48 -14.54 -19.64
N GLU A 124 4.57 -15.01 -19.04
CA GLU A 124 5.21 -14.37 -17.90
C GLU A 124 6.73 -14.35 -18.07
N GLU A 125 7.35 -13.35 -17.45
CA GLU A 125 8.79 -13.17 -17.38
C GLU A 125 9.21 -13.01 -15.92
N ASN A 126 10.30 -13.70 -15.54
CA ASN A 126 10.88 -13.58 -14.22
C ASN A 126 12.10 -12.65 -14.26
N LEU A 127 12.08 -11.63 -13.41
CA LEU A 127 13.20 -10.73 -13.19
C LEU A 127 13.83 -11.02 -11.84
N ASP A 128 15.09 -11.43 -11.86
CA ASP A 128 15.91 -11.65 -10.67
C ASP A 128 16.61 -10.35 -10.30
N ILE A 129 16.19 -9.76 -9.19
CA ILE A 129 16.69 -8.49 -8.66
C ILE A 129 17.48 -8.77 -7.39
N THR A 130 18.76 -8.39 -7.39
CA THR A 130 19.64 -8.51 -6.22
C THR A 130 20.08 -7.15 -5.75
N ILE A 131 19.72 -6.81 -4.51
CA ILE A 131 20.23 -5.61 -3.84
C ILE A 131 21.48 -5.98 -3.05
N ARG A 132 22.53 -5.18 -3.18
CA ARG A 132 23.80 -5.34 -2.46
C ARG A 132 24.12 -4.09 -1.67
N PHE A 133 24.57 -4.31 -0.44
CA PHE A 133 25.13 -3.26 0.40
C PHE A 133 26.65 -3.28 0.23
N PRO A 134 27.27 -2.25 -0.37
CA PRO A 134 28.71 -2.29 -0.61
C PRO A 134 29.53 -2.42 0.68
N GLU A 135 30.58 -3.24 0.64
CA GLU A 135 31.44 -3.55 1.79
C GLU A 135 32.26 -2.36 2.29
N HIS A 136 32.52 -1.37 1.42
CA HIS A 136 33.34 -0.20 1.75
C HIS A 136 32.58 0.89 2.51
N LEU A 137 31.26 0.74 2.66
CA LEU A 137 30.43 1.69 3.39
C LEU A 137 30.59 1.48 4.90
N GLY A 138 30.82 2.59 5.62
CA GLY A 138 31.15 2.55 7.03
C GLY A 138 29.95 2.66 7.97
N ASN A 139 30.26 2.93 9.24
CA ASN A 139 29.28 3.04 10.31
C ASN A 139 28.32 4.24 10.15
N GLU A 140 28.63 5.19 9.27
CA GLU A 140 27.81 6.36 8.95
C GLU A 140 26.48 6.00 8.26
N PHE A 141 26.31 4.75 7.82
CA PHE A 141 25.08 4.23 7.24
C PHE A 141 24.26 3.37 8.23
N GLN A 142 24.78 3.13 9.45
CA GLN A 142 24.05 2.36 10.47
C GLN A 142 22.79 3.09 10.93
N GLY A 143 21.70 2.34 11.06
CA GLY A 143 20.39 2.86 11.46
C GLY A 143 19.67 3.68 10.39
N LEU A 144 20.21 3.76 9.17
CA LEU A 144 19.54 4.39 8.04
C LEU A 144 18.61 3.41 7.34
N GLU A 145 17.63 3.97 6.64
CA GLU A 145 16.66 3.24 5.85
C GLU A 145 16.59 3.83 4.44
N SER A 146 16.35 2.98 3.46
CA SER A 146 16.10 3.35 2.07
C SER A 146 14.79 2.70 1.63
N ALA A 147 13.87 3.50 1.11
CA ALA A 147 12.62 3.04 0.51
C ALA A 147 12.55 3.45 -0.96
N PHE A 148 12.03 2.57 -1.80
CA PHE A 148 11.92 2.77 -3.24
C PHE A 148 10.74 1.99 -3.82
N VAL A 149 10.34 2.35 -5.04
CA VAL A 149 9.20 1.76 -5.76
C VAL A 149 9.67 1.36 -7.15
N PHE A 150 9.42 0.10 -7.52
CA PHE A 150 9.53 -0.34 -8.91
C PHE A 150 8.17 -0.17 -9.59
N SER A 151 8.15 0.57 -10.68
CA SER A 151 6.96 0.80 -11.50
C SER A 151 7.11 0.11 -12.84
N PHE A 152 6.10 -0.63 -13.25
CA PHE A 152 6.03 -1.34 -14.52
C PHE A 152 4.90 -0.72 -15.33
N ALA A 153 5.25 -0.05 -16.43
CA ALA A 153 4.26 0.52 -17.35
C ALA A 153 4.17 -0.37 -18.58
N ALA A 154 2.99 -0.89 -18.88
CA ALA A 154 2.68 -1.66 -20.08
C ALA A 154 1.91 -0.77 -21.06
N GLU A 155 2.36 -0.73 -22.32
CA GLU A 155 1.76 -0.01 -23.42
C GLU A 155 1.48 -0.98 -24.58
N GLY A 156 0.24 -1.01 -25.03
CA GLY A 156 -0.19 -1.76 -26.21
C GLY A 156 -0.50 -0.85 -27.38
N ASN A 157 -0.90 -1.44 -28.51
CA ASN A 157 -1.04 -0.74 -29.78
C ASN A 157 -2.04 0.43 -29.76
N ASP A 158 -3.02 0.42 -28.88
CA ASP A 158 -4.05 1.46 -28.77
C ASP A 158 -3.68 2.63 -27.85
N SER A 159 -2.39 2.76 -27.50
CA SER A 159 -1.84 3.84 -26.64
C SER A 159 -2.39 3.87 -25.20
N THR A 160 -3.06 2.80 -24.77
CA THR A 160 -3.47 2.61 -23.38
C THR A 160 -2.26 2.17 -22.56
N VAL A 161 -1.96 2.92 -21.50
CA VAL A 161 -0.86 2.62 -20.57
C VAL A 161 -1.41 2.12 -19.25
N VAL A 162 -1.11 0.87 -18.90
CA VAL A 162 -1.47 0.26 -17.61
C VAL A 162 -0.22 0.20 -16.74
N GLN A 163 -0.35 0.51 -15.44
CA GLN A 163 0.78 0.52 -14.51
C GLN A 163 0.56 -0.46 -13.36
N ALA A 164 1.59 -1.24 -13.05
CA ALA A 164 1.69 -2.03 -11.85
C ALA A 164 2.92 -1.61 -11.05
N MET A 165 2.85 -1.66 -9.72
CA MET A 165 3.93 -1.19 -8.86
C MET A 165 4.19 -2.20 -7.76
N THR A 166 5.45 -2.31 -7.34
CA THR A 166 5.84 -3.02 -6.13
C THR A 166 6.82 -2.17 -5.33
N THR A 167 6.82 -2.36 -4.01
CA THR A 167 7.65 -1.57 -3.10
C THR A 167 8.90 -2.32 -2.67
N GLY A 168 9.91 -1.58 -2.21
CA GLY A 168 11.08 -2.13 -1.57
C GLY A 168 11.63 -1.21 -0.49
N GLN A 169 12.07 -1.82 0.61
CA GLN A 169 12.62 -1.18 1.78
C GLN A 169 13.85 -1.95 2.27
N VAL A 170 14.91 -1.21 2.56
CA VAL A 170 16.17 -1.72 3.09
C VAL A 170 16.57 -0.87 4.30
N ALA A 171 16.60 -1.47 5.48
CA ALA A 171 17.08 -0.86 6.70
C ALA A 171 18.44 -1.44 7.09
N SER A 172 19.42 -0.56 7.29
CA SER A 172 20.73 -0.91 7.84
C SER A 172 20.62 -1.22 9.32
N VAL A 173 21.46 -2.14 9.81
CA VAL A 173 21.62 -2.36 11.27
C VAL A 173 21.88 -1.04 11.97
N GLY A 174 21.03 -0.68 12.93
CA GLY A 174 21.29 0.40 13.88
C GLY A 174 22.10 -0.10 15.08
N PRO A 175 22.67 0.80 15.92
CA PRO A 175 23.10 0.41 17.25
C PRO A 175 21.94 -0.33 17.94
N PRO A 176 22.20 -1.34 18.81
CA PRO A 176 21.16 -2.15 19.40
C PRO A 176 20.18 -1.29 20.19
N SER A 177 19.10 -0.87 19.53
CA SER A 177 17.99 -0.18 20.14
C SER A 177 17.14 -1.24 20.79
N VAL A 178 17.24 -1.32 22.12
CA VAL A 178 16.21 -1.97 22.96
C VAL A 178 14.92 -1.18 22.75
N GLY A 179 14.10 -1.59 21.80
CA GLY A 179 12.90 -0.87 21.43
C GLY A 179 12.41 -1.29 20.05
N THR A 180 11.72 -2.41 20.03
CA THR A 180 10.92 -2.91 18.91
C THR A 180 10.13 -1.77 18.28
N SER A 181 10.38 -1.47 17.01
CA SER A 181 9.48 -0.71 16.14
C SER A 181 8.17 -1.48 16.03
N ILE A 182 7.26 -1.22 16.95
CA ILE A 182 5.90 -1.73 16.86
C ILE A 182 5.20 -1.03 15.69
N PRO A 183 4.48 -1.77 14.83
CA PRO A 183 3.72 -1.17 13.75
C PRO A 183 2.74 -0.14 14.32
N THR A 184 2.71 1.06 13.74
CA THR A 184 1.82 2.15 14.16
C THR A 184 0.37 1.86 13.74
N THR A 185 -0.32 0.99 14.46
CA THR A 185 -1.73 0.63 14.23
C THR A 185 -2.72 1.35 15.15
N SER A 186 -2.27 2.27 16.02
CA SER A 186 -3.13 2.81 17.08
C SER A 186 -3.73 4.20 16.82
N THR A 187 -3.24 4.99 15.87
CA THR A 187 -3.78 6.36 15.64
C THR A 187 -5.23 6.35 15.12
N ASN A 188 -5.62 5.38 14.30
CA ASN A 188 -6.99 5.32 13.77
C ASN A 188 -8.04 4.82 14.77
N ILE A 189 -7.67 3.97 15.74
CA ILE A 189 -8.64 3.43 16.70
C ILE A 189 -9.08 4.47 17.74
N PHE A 190 -8.20 5.44 18.07
CA PHE A 190 -8.53 6.54 18.96
C PHE A 190 -9.61 7.45 18.39
N ASN A 191 -9.65 7.67 17.06
CA ASN A 191 -10.71 8.44 16.42
C ASN A 191 -12.07 7.76 16.58
N TRP A 192 -12.15 6.44 16.40
CA TRP A 192 -13.40 5.68 16.57
C TRP A 192 -13.87 5.65 18.04
N ILE A 193 -12.95 5.52 19.00
CA ILE A 193 -13.28 5.58 20.44
C ILE A 193 -13.75 6.99 20.83
N LEU A 194 -13.12 8.04 20.28
CA LEU A 194 -13.53 9.43 20.50
C LEU A 194 -14.97 9.67 19.98
N PHE A 195 -15.28 9.19 18.77
CA PHE A 195 -16.63 9.27 18.22
C PHE A 195 -17.65 8.49 19.07
N GLY A 196 -17.30 7.27 19.51
CA GLY A 196 -18.18 6.43 20.34
C GLY A 196 -18.50 7.05 21.71
N THR A 197 -17.51 7.63 22.38
CA THR A 197 -17.69 8.28 23.69
C THR A 197 -18.52 9.56 23.58
N LEU A 198 -18.35 10.33 22.50
CA LEU A 198 -19.17 11.52 22.24
C LEU A 198 -20.65 11.15 22.09
N LEU A 199 -20.95 10.10 21.32
CA LEU A 199 -22.33 9.62 21.14
C LEU A 199 -22.95 9.12 22.45
N ALA A 200 -22.20 8.34 23.24
CA ALA A 200 -22.68 7.83 24.52
C ALA A 200 -23.01 8.96 25.51
N SER A 201 -22.16 9.98 25.59
CA SER A 201 -22.42 11.14 26.46
C SER A 201 -23.67 11.92 26.05
N GLY A 202 -23.89 12.10 24.74
CA GLY A 202 -25.10 12.76 24.20
C GLY A 202 -26.40 12.03 24.56
N VAL A 203 -26.39 10.69 24.52
CA VAL A 203 -27.55 9.87 24.91
C VAL A 203 -27.87 10.02 26.40
N ILE A 204 -26.83 10.00 27.27
CA ILE A 204 -27.00 10.18 28.71
C ILE A 204 -27.60 11.55 29.02
N VAL A 205 -27.10 12.62 28.41
CA VAL A 205 -27.61 13.98 28.60
C VAL A 205 -29.08 14.08 28.16
N LEU A 206 -29.44 13.52 27.01
CA LEU A 206 -30.82 13.47 26.54
C LEU A 206 -31.74 12.69 27.49
N MET A 207 -31.25 11.60 28.07
CA MET A 207 -31.99 10.78 29.02
C MET A 207 -32.24 11.54 30.33
N VAL A 208 -31.24 12.28 30.82
CA VAL A 208 -31.36 13.17 32.00
C VAL A 208 -32.35 14.31 31.74
N ILE A 209 -32.27 14.98 30.58
CA ILE A 209 -33.22 16.04 30.19
C ILE A 209 -34.65 15.49 30.10
N ARG A 210 -34.84 14.30 29.51
CA ARG A 210 -36.15 13.64 29.47
C ARG A 210 -36.67 13.31 30.87
N ARG A 211 -35.82 12.84 31.77
CA ARG A 211 -36.19 12.55 33.16
C ARG A 211 -36.61 13.82 33.90
N TYR A 212 -35.84 14.91 33.77
CA TYR A 212 -36.19 16.20 34.36
C TYR A 212 -37.50 16.77 33.84
N ARG A 213 -37.75 16.66 32.53
CA ARG A 213 -39.01 17.10 31.93
C ARG A 213 -40.21 16.28 32.42
N ARG A 214 -40.04 14.98 32.68
CA ARG A 214 -41.12 14.16 33.28
C ARG A 214 -41.40 14.55 34.73
N MET A 215 -40.38 14.86 35.52
CA MET A 215 -40.58 15.27 36.92
C MET A 215 -41.24 16.65 37.04
N LYS A 216 -40.95 17.60 36.14
CA LYS A 216 -41.66 18.90 36.10
C LYS A 216 -43.11 18.82 35.60
N MET A 217 -43.54 17.68 35.05
CA MET A 217 -44.90 17.46 34.53
C MET A 217 -45.70 16.43 35.37
N ALA A 218 -45.16 16.01 36.51
CA ALA A 218 -45.94 15.32 37.54
C ALA A 218 -46.49 16.40 38.50
N PRO A 219 -47.81 16.42 38.77
CA PRO A 219 -48.44 17.39 39.67
C PRO A 219 -47.98 17.25 41.12
#